data_AF-A0A9C6U0P7-F1
#
_entry.id   AF-A0A9C6U0P7-F1
#
_cell.length_a   1.000
_cell.length_b   1.000
_cell.length_c   1.000
_cell.angle_alpha   90.00
_cell.angle_beta   90.00
_cell.angle_gamma   90.00
#
_symmetry.space_group_name_H-M   'P 1'
#
loop_
_entity.id
_entity.type
_entity.pdbx_description
1 polymer ?
#
loop_
_entity_poly.entity_id
_entity_poly.type
_entity_poly.pdbx_seq_one_letter_code
_entity_poly.pdbx_strand_id
1 'polypeptide(L)'
;MSQHDIVALCDILRHYVQRRTSLQQTSLLRKILITLSFYACGSYQRMLGRSIDAAVSQTTVSRIIKEITGAFNHPNVLTRFIKFPLTRQERAAVIQRYNGRNVEYEAKSDCAGVSIIG
;
A
#
# COMPACT_ATOMS: atom_id res chain seq x y z
N MET A 1 -12.64 1.64 1.57
CA MET A 1 -11.92 2.90 1.88
C MET A 1 -12.90 4.05 1.73
N SER A 2 -12.98 4.93 2.71
CA SER A 2 -13.76 6.16 2.59
C SER A 2 -13.07 7.10 1.58
N GLN A 3 -13.84 7.97 0.91
CA GLN A 3 -13.28 9.00 0.03
C GLN A 3 -12.27 9.89 0.77
N HIS A 4 -12.49 10.12 2.06
CA HIS A 4 -11.61 10.90 2.93
C HIS A 4 -10.22 10.26 3.08
N ASP A 5 -10.15 8.93 3.23
CA ASP A 5 -8.88 8.20 3.40
C ASP A 5 -8.00 8.32 2.16
N ILE A 6 -8.63 8.32 0.98
CA ILE A 6 -7.94 8.43 -0.31
C ILE A 6 -7.35 9.83 -0.47
N VAL A 7 -8.09 10.88 -0.07
CA VAL A 7 -7.60 12.27 -0.11
C VAL A 7 -6.45 12.46 0.87
N ALA A 8 -6.59 11.99 2.11
CA ALA A 8 -5.51 12.05 3.10
C ALA A 8 -4.25 11.33 2.60
N LEU A 9 -4.42 10.18 1.94
CA LEU A 9 -3.31 9.46 1.34
C LEU A 9 -2.66 10.24 0.18
N CYS A 10 -3.45 10.93 -0.64
CA CYS A 10 -2.91 11.81 -1.69
C CYS A 10 -2.02 12.91 -1.09
N ASP A 11 -2.44 13.53 0.01
CA ASP A 11 -1.67 14.60 0.67
C ASP A 11 -0.34 14.10 1.22
N ILE A 12 -0.33 12.90 1.81
CA ILE A 12 0.88 12.25 2.30
C ILE A 12 1.85 11.97 1.15
N LEU A 13 1.36 11.35 0.07
CA LEU A 13 2.21 10.91 -1.05
C LEU A 13 2.65 12.06 -1.96
N ARG A 14 1.95 13.20 -1.95
CA ARG A 14 2.24 14.38 -2.81
C ARG A 14 3.69 14.85 -2.73
N HIS A 15 4.32 14.71 -1.57
CA HIS A 15 5.69 15.15 -1.31
C HIS A 15 6.77 14.13 -1.76
N TYR A 16 6.38 12.88 -1.98
CA TYR A 16 7.29 11.77 -2.30
C TYR A 16 7.18 11.30 -3.75
N VAL A 17 6.07 11.63 -4.41
CA VAL A 17 5.91 11.41 -5.85
C VAL A 17 6.71 12.48 -6.59
N GLN A 18 7.77 12.06 -7.29
CA GLN A 18 8.61 12.97 -8.07
C GLN A 18 7.74 13.76 -9.04
N ARG A 19 7.81 15.10 -8.98
CA ARG A 19 7.21 15.99 -9.97
C ARG A 19 7.99 15.90 -11.28
N ARG A 20 7.96 14.74 -11.95
CA ARG A 20 8.53 14.61 -13.30
C ARG A 20 7.56 15.27 -14.28
N THR A 21 8.03 16.38 -14.83
CA THR A 21 7.32 17.34 -15.68
C THR A 21 6.96 16.81 -17.07
N SER A 22 6.70 15.51 -17.28
CA SER A 22 6.62 15.01 -18.65
C SER A 22 5.57 13.90 -18.85
N LEU A 23 4.48 14.34 -19.49
CA LEU A 23 3.74 13.66 -20.57
C LEU A 23 2.52 12.80 -20.27
N GLN A 24 2.02 12.69 -19.04
CA GLN A 24 0.67 12.14 -18.84
C GLN A 24 -0.07 12.97 -17.79
N GLN A 25 -1.13 13.64 -18.23
CA GLN A 25 -2.02 14.53 -17.50
C GLN A 25 -2.90 13.78 -16.47
N THR A 26 -2.36 12.72 -15.85
CA THR A 26 -3.07 11.89 -14.89
C THR A 26 -2.89 12.47 -13.49
N SER A 27 -4.00 12.87 -12.86
CA SER A 27 -3.99 13.39 -11.49
C SER A 27 -3.38 12.38 -10.52
N LEU A 28 -2.76 12.87 -9.44
CA LEU A 28 -2.18 12.01 -8.39
C LEU A 28 -3.22 11.00 -7.86
N LEU A 29 -4.45 11.45 -7.66
CA LEU A 29 -5.59 10.61 -7.28
C LEU A 29 -5.77 9.44 -8.25
N ARG A 30 -5.77 9.71 -9.56
CA ARG A 30 -5.92 8.67 -10.58
C ARG A 30 -4.77 7.67 -10.54
N LYS A 31 -3.53 8.15 -10.36
CA LYS A 31 -2.35 7.28 -10.22
C LYS A 31 -2.46 6.35 -9.00
N ILE A 32 -2.91 6.88 -7.86
CA ILE A 32 -3.12 6.11 -6.63
C ILE A 32 -4.24 5.08 -6.83
N LEU A 33 -5.37 5.46 -7.42
CA LEU A 33 -6.49 4.55 -7.69
C LEU A 33 -6.10 3.39 -8.62
N ILE A 34 -5.33 3.67 -9.68
CA ILE A 34 -4.77 2.65 -10.58
C ILE A 34 -3.90 1.67 -9.79
N THR A 35 -3.01 2.19 -8.93
CA THR A 35 -2.09 1.36 -8.14
C THR A 35 -2.83 0.50 -7.10
N LEU A 36 -3.82 1.06 -6.41
CA LEU A 36 -4.63 0.32 -5.44
C LEU A 36 -5.49 -0.75 -6.11
N SER A 37 -6.05 -0.44 -7.29
CA SER A 37 -6.83 -1.40 -8.07
C SER A 37 -5.96 -2.56 -8.53
N PHE A 38 -4.72 -2.27 -8.95
CA PHE A 38 -3.74 -3.30 -9.29
C PHE A 38 -3.41 -4.21 -8.10
N TYR A 39 -3.16 -3.65 -6.91
CA TYR A 39 -2.88 -4.45 -5.70
C TYR A 39 -4.09 -5.29 -5.28
N ALA A 40 -5.30 -4.77 -5.39
CA ALA A 40 -6.51 -5.50 -5.01
C ALA A 40 -6.85 -6.64 -5.99
N CYS A 41 -6.60 -6.45 -7.29
CA CYS A 41 -6.98 -7.40 -8.32
C CYS A 41 -5.86 -8.37 -8.74
N GLY A 42 -4.60 -7.97 -8.57
CA GLY A 42 -3.42 -8.79 -8.84
C GLY A 42 -3.12 -9.08 -10.32
N SER A 43 -3.78 -8.43 -11.29
CA SER A 43 -3.48 -8.67 -12.71
C SER A 43 -3.59 -7.45 -13.63
N TYR A 44 -2.61 -7.31 -14.52
CA TYR A 44 -2.59 -6.31 -15.60
C TYR A 44 -3.71 -6.54 -16.62
N GLN A 45 -3.98 -7.80 -16.98
CA GLN A 45 -4.95 -8.14 -18.03
C GLN A 45 -6.39 -7.85 -17.62
N ARG A 46 -6.75 -7.93 -16.32
CA ARG A 46 -8.09 -7.52 -15.85
C ARG A 46 -8.26 -5.99 -15.78
N MET A 47 -7.18 -5.24 -15.63
CA MET A 47 -7.24 -3.77 -15.62
C MET A 47 -7.64 -3.21 -16.98
N LEU A 48 -7.12 -3.77 -18.08
CA LEU A 48 -7.41 -3.33 -19.44
C LEU A 48 -8.88 -3.51 -19.86
N GLY A 49 -9.64 -4.37 -19.17
CA GLY A 49 -11.05 -4.63 -19.44
C GLY A 49 -12.04 -3.80 -18.62
N ARG A 50 -11.58 -3.01 -17.64
CA ARG A 50 -12.45 -2.15 -16.82
C ARG A 50 -12.23 -0.68 -17.19
N SER A 51 -13.34 0.03 -17.36
CA SER A 51 -13.49 1.40 -17.90
C SER A 51 -12.57 2.50 -17.32
N ILE A 52 -11.91 2.27 -16.19
CA ILE A 52 -10.95 3.22 -15.59
C ILE A 52 -9.65 3.31 -16.41
N ASP A 53 -9.23 2.24 -17.10
CA ASP A 53 -7.90 2.17 -17.74
C ASP A 53 -7.93 2.19 -19.27
N ALA A 54 -9.13 2.23 -19.90
CA ALA A 54 -9.27 2.18 -21.36
C ALA A 54 -8.52 3.28 -22.14
N ALA A 55 -8.12 4.36 -21.46
CA ALA A 55 -7.35 5.48 -22.03
C ALA A 55 -5.86 5.48 -21.65
N VAL A 56 -5.37 4.51 -20.88
CA VAL A 56 -3.99 4.48 -20.37
C VAL A 56 -3.26 3.24 -20.88
N SER A 57 -2.13 3.43 -21.56
CA SER A 57 -1.33 2.31 -22.04
C SER A 57 -0.78 1.45 -20.88
N GLN A 58 -0.61 0.16 -21.13
CA GLN A 58 0.00 -0.77 -20.15
C GLN A 58 1.37 -0.27 -19.65
N THR A 59 2.17 0.32 -20.54
CA THR A 59 3.48 0.91 -20.20
C THR A 59 3.34 2.08 -19.22
N THR A 60 2.29 2.88 -19.35
CA THR A 60 1.99 3.99 -18.44
C THR A 60 1.51 3.46 -17.09
N VAL A 61 0.61 2.48 -17.07
CA VAL A 61 0.18 1.81 -15.83
C VAL A 61 1.39 1.25 -15.07
N SER A 62 2.32 0.59 -15.77
CA SER A 62 3.53 0.05 -15.15
C SER A 62 4.42 1.11 -14.53
N ARG A 63 4.62 2.25 -15.21
CA ARG A 63 5.36 3.38 -14.65
C ARG A 63 4.67 3.97 -13.43
N ILE A 64 3.34 4.15 -13.50
CA ILE A 64 2.53 4.66 -12.38
C ILE A 64 2.68 3.75 -11.16
N ILE A 65 2.53 2.44 -11.33
CA ILE A 65 2.67 1.48 -10.23
C ILE A 65 4.06 1.61 -9.62
N LYS A 66 5.14 1.64 -10.43
CA LYS A 66 6.51 1.78 -9.93
C LYS A 66 6.73 3.10 -9.18
N GLU A 67 6.21 4.21 -9.71
CA GLU A 67 6.29 5.55 -9.11
C GLU A 67 5.59 5.60 -7.74
N ILE A 68 4.33 5.15 -7.68
CA ILE A 68 3.54 5.15 -6.45
C ILE A 68 4.08 4.13 -5.44
N THR A 69 4.53 2.96 -5.89
CA THR A 69 5.20 1.95 -5.03
C THR A 69 6.48 2.52 -4.42
N GLY A 70 7.25 3.28 -5.20
CA GLY A 70 8.44 3.98 -4.71
C GLY A 70 8.09 5.01 -3.63
N ALA A 71 7.03 5.80 -3.84
CA ALA A 71 6.56 6.78 -2.86
C ALA A 71 6.06 6.12 -1.56
N PHE A 72 5.35 5.00 -1.66
CA PHE A 72 4.91 4.22 -0.49
C PHE A 72 6.08 3.66 0.33
N ASN A 73 7.13 3.19 -0.35
CA ASN A 73 8.32 2.65 0.29
C ASN A 73 9.30 3.71 0.78
N HIS A 74 8.97 5.01 0.65
CA HIS A 74 9.79 6.06 1.23
C HIS A 74 9.82 5.89 2.76
N PRO A 75 11.00 5.95 3.43
CA PRO A 75 11.12 5.64 4.86
C PRO A 75 10.13 6.39 5.76
N ASN A 76 9.90 7.69 5.49
CA ASN A 76 8.97 8.54 6.24
C ASN A 76 7.48 8.15 6.04
N VAL A 77 7.14 7.52 4.93
CA VAL A 77 5.79 7.01 4.65
C VAL A 77 5.65 5.62 5.27
N LEU A 78 6.62 4.74 5.00
CA LEU A 78 6.59 3.35 5.45
C LEU A 78 6.52 3.25 6.98
N THR A 79 7.37 3.99 7.70
CA THR A 79 7.39 3.99 9.18
C THR A 79 6.16 4.61 9.83
N ARG A 80 5.39 5.41 9.08
CA ARG A 80 4.11 5.98 9.54
C ARG A 80 3.01 4.92 9.59
N PHE A 81 2.97 4.03 8.61
CA PHE A 81 1.91 3.00 8.47
C PHE A 81 2.33 1.63 9.00
N ILE A 82 3.62 1.31 8.97
CA ILE A 82 4.16 0.03 9.39
C ILE A 82 5.11 0.25 10.57
N LYS A 83 4.77 -0.32 11.72
CA LYS A 83 5.65 -0.36 12.89
C LYS A 83 5.95 -1.80 13.25
N PHE A 84 7.23 -2.16 13.17
CA PHE A 84 7.68 -3.46 13.62
C PHE A 84 7.92 -3.41 15.14
N PRO A 85 7.45 -4.42 15.89
CA PRO A 85 7.70 -4.48 17.32
C PRO A 85 9.18 -4.81 17.56
N LEU A 86 9.94 -3.87 18.14
CA LEU A 86 11.38 -4.02 18.35
C LEU A 86 11.67 -4.51 19.77
N THR A 87 10.84 -4.13 20.73
CA THR A 87 11.00 -4.53 22.13
C THR A 87 10.35 -5.89 22.41
N ARG A 88 10.77 -6.57 23.49
CA ARG A 88 10.09 -7.79 23.93
C ARG A 88 8.65 -7.52 24.35
N GLN A 89 8.39 -6.36 24.95
CA GLN A 89 7.06 -5.97 25.41
C GLN A 89 6.11 -5.72 24.23
N GLU A 90 6.54 -4.98 23.20
CA GLU A 90 5.74 -4.77 21.98
C GLU A 90 5.45 -6.10 21.27
N ARG A 91 6.45 -6.99 21.19
CA ARG A 91 6.27 -8.33 20.62
C ARG A 91 5.24 -9.14 21.42
N ALA A 92 5.35 -9.15 22.74
CA ALA A 92 4.39 -9.84 23.61
C ALA A 92 2.97 -9.29 23.43
N ALA A 93 2.80 -7.97 23.29
CA ALA A 93 1.51 -7.34 23.04
C ALA A 93 0.92 -7.74 21.66
N VAL A 94 1.75 -7.81 20.62
CA VAL A 94 1.32 -8.27 19.28
C VAL A 94 0.94 -9.75 19.31
N ILE A 95 1.77 -10.59 19.94
CA ILE A 95 1.50 -12.04 20.12
C ILE A 95 0.22 -12.25 20.92
N GLN A 96 0.02 -11.53 22.02
CA GLN A 96 -1.19 -11.63 22.84
C GLN A 96 -2.44 -11.20 22.05
N ARG A 97 -2.38 -10.09 21.29
CA ARG A 97 -3.47 -9.67 20.39
C ARG A 97 -3.76 -10.70 19.30
N TYR A 98 -2.74 -11.39 18.81
CA TYR A 98 -2.90 -12.44 17.81
C TYR A 98 -3.55 -13.69 18.42
N ASN A 99 -3.01 -14.16 19.55
CA ASN A 99 -3.48 -15.35 20.26
C ASN A 99 -4.91 -15.19 20.82
N GLY A 100 -5.30 -13.98 21.21
CA GLY A 100 -6.67 -13.67 21.68
C GLY A 100 -7.76 -13.67 20.61
N ARG A 101 -7.42 -13.92 19.33
CA ARG A 101 -8.37 -14.04 18.21
C ARG A 101 -8.74 -15.49 17.84
N ASN A 102 -8.44 -16.46 18.72
CA ASN A 102 -8.77 -17.90 18.71
C ASN A 102 -8.02 -18.79 17.70
N VAL A 103 -7.23 -19.76 18.19
CA VAL A 103 -7.32 -21.23 17.99
C VAL A 103 -6.20 -21.92 18.82
N GLU A 104 -6.57 -23.02 19.44
CA GLU A 104 -5.74 -23.97 20.18
C GLU A 104 -4.64 -24.61 19.31
N TYR A 105 -3.49 -24.86 19.95
CA TYR A 105 -2.37 -25.75 19.59
C TYR A 105 -1.07 -25.24 18.94
N GLU A 106 -0.05 -25.52 19.76
CA GLU A 106 1.30 -26.02 19.52
C GLU A 106 2.40 -25.06 19.05
N ALA A 107 3.34 -24.87 19.98
CA ALA A 107 4.53 -24.08 19.86
C ALA A 107 5.39 -24.55 18.68
N LYS A 108 5.33 -23.82 17.57
CA LYS A 108 6.45 -23.73 16.64
C LYS A 108 6.87 -22.28 16.50
N SER A 109 8.10 -22.03 16.96
CA SER A 109 8.87 -20.82 16.75
C SER A 109 8.83 -20.41 15.28
N ASP A 110 8.13 -19.33 14.94
CA ASP A 110 8.42 -18.57 13.73
C ASP A 110 8.17 -17.07 13.96
N CYS A 111 9.23 -16.29 13.73
CA CYS A 111 9.44 -14.94 14.22
C CYS A 111 8.89 -13.81 13.32
N ALA A 112 7.81 -14.02 12.56
CA ALA A 112 7.35 -13.05 11.56
C ALA A 112 6.00 -12.39 11.90
N GLY A 113 5.98 -11.53 12.93
CA GLY A 113 4.81 -10.72 13.30
C GLY A 113 4.92 -9.27 12.83
N VAL A 114 4.34 -8.92 11.68
CA VAL A 114 4.19 -7.51 11.24
C VAL A 114 2.81 -7.01 11.67
N SER A 115 2.75 -5.91 12.42
CA SER A 115 1.49 -5.23 12.74
C SER A 115 1.27 -4.04 11.80
N ILE A 116 0.18 -4.09 11.02
CA ILE A 116 -0.34 -2.92 10.28
C ILE A 116 -1.26 -2.15 11.23
N ILE A 117 -0.97 -0.87 11.45
CA ILE A 117 -1.80 0.01 12.27
C ILE A 117 -2.94 0.51 11.39
N GLY A 118 -4.17 0.10 11.71
CA GLY A 118 -5.42 0.61 11.14
C GLY A 118 -6.07 1.63 12.07
#